data_AF-A0A645JB07-F1
#
_entry.id   AF-A0A645JB07-F1
#
_cell.length_a   1.000
_cell.length_b   1.000
_cell.length_c   1.000
_cell.angle_alpha   90.00
_cell.angle_beta   90.00
_cell.angle_gamma   90.00
#
_symmetry.space_group_name_H-M   'P 1'
#
loop_
_entity.id
_entity.type
_entity.pdbx_description
1 polymer ?
#
loop_
_entity_poly.entity_id
_entity_poly.type
_entity_poly.pdbx_seq_one_letter_code
_entity_poly.pdbx_strand_id
1 'polypeptide(L)'
;MTDLAPADRTHLLTVVMAVEAALRQLMKPDKINLASFGNMVPHLHWHVIPRHTDDPHFPESVWGPIQRTGAVRVAPDNSVLASAIDSHLAAHATALTQQPR
;
A
#
# COMPACT_ATOMS: atom_id res chain seq x y z
N MET A 1 2.12 -6.20 15.02
CA MET A 1 2.49 -4.76 15.03
C MET A 1 3.08 -4.35 16.38
N THR A 2 2.37 -4.53 17.49
CA THR A 2 2.84 -4.18 18.84
C THR A 2 3.95 -5.06 19.37
N ASP A 3 4.24 -6.18 18.71
CA ASP A 3 5.37 -7.05 19.08
C ASP A 3 6.70 -6.60 18.45
N LEU A 4 6.65 -5.68 17.48
CA LEU A 4 7.85 -5.06 16.90
C LEU A 4 8.41 -4.00 17.85
N ALA A 5 9.73 -3.76 17.80
CA ALA A 5 10.32 -2.59 18.46
C ALA A 5 9.78 -1.29 17.83
N PRO A 6 9.76 -0.15 18.57
CA PRO A 6 9.25 1.11 18.04
C PRO A 6 9.91 1.54 16.72
N ALA A 7 11.23 1.37 16.60
CA ALA A 7 11.97 1.69 15.38
C ALA A 7 11.51 0.83 14.19
N ASP A 8 11.30 -0.47 14.41
CA ASP A 8 10.84 -1.40 13.37
C ASP A 8 9.42 -1.08 12.91
N ARG A 9 8.54 -0.64 13.81
CA ARG A 9 7.18 -0.17 13.45
C ARG A 9 7.24 1.04 12.55
N THR A 10 8.07 2.03 12.90
CA THR A 10 8.27 3.23 12.08
C THR A 10 8.85 2.88 10.72
N HIS A 11 9.86 2.00 10.68
CA HIS A 11 10.45 1.53 9.44
C HIS A 11 9.41 0.82 8.56
N LEU A 12 8.66 -0.14 9.13
CA LEU A 12 7.59 -0.86 8.44
C LEU A 12 6.55 0.11 7.86
N LEU A 13 6.06 1.06 8.66
CA LEU A 13 5.08 2.04 8.19
C LEU A 13 5.65 2.94 7.10
N THR A 14 6.93 3.31 7.17
CA THR A 14 7.61 4.06 6.09
C THR A 14 7.57 3.27 4.78
N VAL A 15 7.84 1.96 4.83
CA VAL A 15 7.75 1.09 3.65
C VAL A 15 6.31 1.01 3.13
N VAL A 16 5.31 0.83 4.01
CA VAL A 16 3.89 0.81 3.60
C VAL A 16 3.48 2.12 2.91
N MET A 17 3.92 3.27 3.43
CA MET A 17 3.63 4.58 2.82
C MET A 17 4.31 4.73 1.44
N ALA A 18 5.55 4.28 1.28
CA ALA A 18 6.24 4.31 -0.01
C ALA A 18 5.55 3.42 -1.06
N VAL A 19 5.07 2.23 -0.66
CA VAL A 19 4.29 1.35 -1.53
C VAL A 19 2.95 1.98 -1.91
N GLU A 20 2.24 2.62 -0.96
CA GLU A 20 1.03 3.37 -1.26
C GLU A 20 1.30 4.49 -2.28
N ALA A 21 2.35 5.29 -2.08
CA ALA A 21 2.72 6.38 -2.97
C ALA A 21 3.05 5.89 -4.39
N ALA A 22 3.81 4.80 -4.51
CA ALA A 22 4.13 4.17 -5.79
C ALA A 22 2.86 3.69 -6.51
N LEU A 23 1.95 3.01 -5.82
CA LEU A 23 0.69 2.55 -6.40
C LEU A 23 -0.22 3.71 -6.81
N ARG A 24 -0.26 4.80 -6.03
CA ARG A 24 -0.99 6.01 -6.42
C ARG A 24 -0.46 6.63 -7.71
N GLN A 25 0.86 6.73 -7.82
CA GLN A 25 1.53 7.26 -9.01
C GLN A 25 1.25 6.39 -10.24
N LEU A 26 1.39 5.07 -10.12
CA LEU A 26 1.34 4.16 -11.26
C LEU A 26 -0.09 3.82 -11.69
N MET A 27 -1.02 3.67 -10.75
CA MET A 27 -2.35 3.14 -11.02
C MET A 27 -3.46 4.20 -10.95
N LYS A 28 -3.18 5.37 -10.36
CA LYS A 28 -4.16 6.46 -10.16
C LYS A 28 -5.51 5.97 -9.61
N PRO A 29 -5.51 5.24 -8.48
CA PRO A 29 -6.74 4.75 -7.85
C PRO A 29 -7.55 5.89 -7.24
N ASP A 30 -8.87 5.69 -7.16
CA ASP A 30 -9.78 6.59 -6.45
C ASP A 30 -9.50 6.55 -4.94
N LYS A 31 -9.10 5.38 -4.42
CA LYS A 31 -8.76 5.18 -3.00
C LYS A 31 -7.71 4.09 -2.82
N ILE A 32 -6.84 4.21 -1.82
CA ILE A 32 -6.02 3.10 -1.33
C ILE A 32 -6.66 2.53 -0.05
N ASN A 33 -6.79 1.22 0.05
CA ASN A 33 -7.09 0.54 1.31
C ASN A 33 -5.79 -0.02 1.90
N LEU A 34 -5.56 0.25 3.18
CA LEU A 34 -4.48 -0.33 3.97
C LEU A 34 -5.09 -1.24 5.03
N ALA A 35 -4.62 -2.47 5.11
CA ALA A 35 -5.10 -3.42 6.12
C ALA A 35 -3.96 -4.32 6.59
N SER A 36 -3.92 -4.56 7.90
CA SER A 36 -3.11 -5.63 8.50
C SER A 36 -4.06 -6.53 9.26
N PHE A 37 -4.37 -7.67 8.66
CA PHE A 37 -5.06 -8.77 9.34
C PHE A 37 -4.01 -9.77 9.84
N GLY A 38 -4.48 -10.97 10.17
CA GLY A 38 -3.62 -12.09 10.58
C GLY A 38 -4.41 -13.30 11.02
N ASN A 39 -5.72 -13.36 10.72
CA ASN A 39 -6.64 -14.35 11.27
C ASN A 39 -6.27 -15.78 10.82
N MET A 40 -5.92 -15.95 9.54
CA MET A 40 -5.56 -17.25 8.96
C MET A 40 -4.05 -17.48 8.91
N VAL A 41 -3.27 -16.44 8.61
CA VAL A 41 -1.80 -16.49 8.58
C VAL A 41 -1.28 -15.48 9.60
N PRO A 42 -0.87 -15.93 10.80
CA PRO A 42 -0.46 -15.06 11.92
C PRO A 42 0.98 -14.55 11.77
N HIS A 43 1.42 -14.31 10.53
CA HIS A 43 2.66 -13.61 10.24
C HIS A 43 2.32 -12.15 9.91
N LEU A 44 3.02 -11.17 10.49
CA LEU A 44 2.74 -9.76 10.24
C LEU A 44 2.92 -9.43 8.75
N HIS A 45 1.85 -8.97 8.11
CA HIS A 45 1.86 -8.47 6.74
C HIS A 45 0.84 -7.34 6.59
N TRP A 46 1.01 -6.57 5.52
CA TRP A 46 0.12 -5.48 5.15
C TRP A 46 -0.38 -5.67 3.73
N HIS A 47 -1.67 -5.43 3.54
CA HIS A 47 -2.29 -5.28 2.23
C HIS A 47 -2.31 -3.78 1.88
N VAL A 48 -1.80 -3.45 0.69
CA VAL A 48 -1.87 -2.09 0.11
C VAL A 48 -2.62 -2.21 -1.21
N ILE A 49 -3.87 -1.76 -1.24
CA ILE A 49 -4.81 -2.13 -2.29
C ILE A 49 -5.31 -0.87 -3.01
N PRO A 50 -4.95 -0.68 -4.30
CA PRO A 50 -5.54 0.37 -5.14
C PRO A 50 -6.98 0.00 -5.50
N ARG A 51 -7.93 0.86 -5.12
CA ARG A 51 -9.37 0.72 -5.34
C ARG A 51 -9.87 1.72 -6.35
N HIS A 52 -10.85 1.30 -7.13
CA HIS A 52 -11.52 2.16 -8.10
C HIS A 52 -13.04 2.04 -7.90
N THR A 53 -13.75 3.13 -8.18
CA THR A 53 -15.21 3.19 -8.06
C THR A 53 -15.93 2.17 -8.94
N ASP A 54 -15.28 1.74 -10.02
CA ASP A 54 -15.76 0.72 -10.96
C ASP A 54 -15.25 -0.70 -10.68
N ASP A 55 -14.53 -0.94 -9.57
CA ASP A 55 -14.08 -2.28 -9.22
C ASP A 55 -15.25 -3.17 -8.75
N PRO A 56 -15.10 -4.51 -8.77
CA PRO A 56 -16.20 -5.42 -8.49
C PRO A 56 -16.81 -5.27 -7.09
N HIS A 57 -16.03 -4.81 -6.11
CA HIS A 57 -16.43 -4.81 -4.70
C HIS A 57 -16.84 -3.42 -4.21
N PHE A 58 -16.40 -2.33 -4.84
CA PHE A 58 -16.64 -0.97 -4.34
C PHE A 58 -18.16 -0.70 -4.13
N PRO A 59 -18.62 -0.04 -3.06
CA PRO A 59 -17.86 0.57 -1.98
C PRO A 59 -17.45 -0.39 -0.86
N GLU A 60 -17.78 -1.69 -0.95
CA GLU A 60 -17.35 -2.69 0.02
C GLU A 60 -15.82 -2.88 0.00
N SER A 61 -15.31 -3.50 1.06
CA SER A 61 -13.92 -3.99 1.07
C SER A 61 -13.72 -5.06 -0.01
N VAL A 62 -12.47 -5.30 -0.44
CA VAL A 62 -12.18 -6.34 -1.45
C VAL A 62 -12.48 -7.77 -0.98
N TRP A 63 -12.72 -7.96 0.31
CA TRP A 63 -13.13 -9.24 0.91
C TRP A 63 -14.65 -9.31 1.16
N GLY A 64 -15.39 -8.25 0.82
CA GLY A 64 -16.83 -8.18 0.95
C GLY A 64 -17.58 -8.77 -0.26
N PRO A 65 -18.91 -8.64 -0.31
CA PRO A 65 -19.70 -9.09 -1.44
C PRO A 65 -19.37 -8.34 -2.73
N ILE A 66 -19.40 -9.05 -3.87
CA ILE A 66 -19.30 -8.44 -5.20
C ILE A 66 -20.56 -7.62 -5.47
N GLN A 67 -20.37 -6.37 -5.90
CA GLN A 67 -21.41 -5.39 -6.21
C GLN A 67 -21.71 -5.28 -7.70
N ARG A 68 -20.72 -5.58 -8.56
CA ARG A 68 -20.85 -5.47 -10.03
C ARG A 68 -19.81 -6.32 -10.76
N THR A 69 -20.02 -6.50 -12.07
CA THR A 69 -18.92 -6.92 -12.96
C THR A 69 -17.99 -5.72 -13.12
N GLY A 70 -16.79 -5.80 -12.53
CA GLY A 70 -15.85 -4.69 -12.51
C GLY A 70 -14.86 -4.70 -13.67
N ALA A 71 -14.20 -3.56 -13.89
CA ALA A 71 -13.16 -3.43 -14.90
C ALA A 71 -11.90 -4.24 -14.51
N VAL A 72 -11.34 -4.97 -15.48
CA VAL A 72 -10.01 -5.60 -15.32
C VAL A 72 -8.94 -4.54 -15.56
N ARG A 73 -8.05 -4.37 -14.59
CA ARG A 73 -6.90 -3.46 -14.69
C ARG A 73 -5.62 -4.27 -14.71
N VAL A 74 -4.73 -3.92 -15.63
CA VAL A 74 -3.41 -4.55 -15.72
C VAL A 74 -2.56 -4.03 -14.56
N ALA A 75 -1.96 -4.94 -13.82
CA ALA A 75 -1.01 -4.58 -12.77
C ALA A 75 0.24 -3.94 -13.40
N PRO A 76 0.89 -2.98 -12.72
CA PRO A 76 2.19 -2.49 -13.15
C PRO A 76 3.19 -3.64 -13.26
N ASP A 77 4.14 -3.52 -14.20
CA ASP A 77 5.27 -4.43 -14.24
C ASP A 77 6.05 -4.40 -12.91
N ASN A 78 6.53 -5.56 -12.46
CA ASN A 78 7.21 -5.68 -11.17
C ASN A 78 8.45 -4.80 -11.07
N SER A 79 9.22 -4.66 -12.16
CA SER A 79 10.43 -3.82 -12.16
C SER A 79 10.07 -2.33 -12.07
N VAL A 80 8.99 -1.92 -12.73
CA VAL A 80 8.47 -0.55 -12.67
C VAL A 80 7.95 -0.23 -11.27
N LEU A 81 7.20 -1.16 -10.68
CA LEU A 81 6.71 -1.01 -9.32
C LEU A 81 7.86 -0.93 -8.30
N ALA A 82 8.84 -1.82 -8.40
CA ALA A 82 10.01 -1.81 -7.53
C ALA A 82 10.78 -0.47 -7.64
N SER A 83 11.06 0.00 -8.85
CA SER A 83 11.75 1.28 -9.07
C SER A 83 10.98 2.47 -8.49
N ALA A 84 9.65 2.47 -8.59
CA ALA A 84 8.83 3.52 -7.99
C ALA A 84 8.88 3.47 -6.46
N ILE A 85 8.83 2.28 -5.85
CA ILE A 85 8.96 2.09 -4.40
C ILE A 85 10.32 2.60 -3.92
N ASP A 86 11.40 2.23 -4.59
CA ASP A 86 12.77 2.66 -4.24
C ASP A 86 12.90 4.19 -4.29
N SER A 87 12.30 4.82 -5.31
CA SER A 87 12.28 6.28 -5.44
C SER A 87 11.56 6.95 -4.27
N HIS A 88 10.41 6.43 -3.84
CA HIS A 88 9.66 6.96 -2.70
C HIS A 88 10.37 6.70 -1.36
N LEU A 89 11.02 5.55 -1.19
CA LEU A 89 11.85 5.26 -0.01
C LEU A 89 13.03 6.23 0.10
N ALA A 90 13.74 6.49 -1.00
CA ALA A 90 14.85 7.44 -1.03
C ALA A 90 14.40 8.87 -0.71
N ALA A 91 13.24 9.29 -1.23
CA ALA A 91 12.66 10.59 -0.91
C ALA A 91 12.32 10.74 0.58
N HIS A 92 11.74 9.70 1.20
CA HIS A 92 11.46 9.69 2.65
C HIS A 92 12.73 9.77 3.50
N ALA A 93 13.78 9.03 3.15
CA ALA A 93 15.06 9.09 3.85
C ALA A 93 15.70 10.49 3.79
N THR A 94 15.56 11.16 2.64
CA THR A 94 16.04 12.53 2.44
C THR A 94 15.24 13.55 3.25
N ALA A 95 13.91 13.38 3.35
CA ALA A 95 13.07 14.28 4.13
C ALA A 95 13.36 14.22 5.63
N LEU A 96 13.65 13.02 6.17
CA LEU A 96 14.01 12.83 7.59
C LEU A 96 15.36 13.46 7.95
N THR A 97 16.30 13.53 7.00
CA THR A 97 17.61 14.18 7.21
C THR A 97 17.52 15.71 7.17
N GLN A 98 16.45 16.27 6.60
CA GLN A 98 16.25 17.71 6.43
C GLN A 98 15.28 18.33 7.45
N GLN A 99 14.68 17.56 8.36
CA GLN A 99 13.81 18.09 9.41
C GLN A 99 14.64 18.76 10.53
N PRO A 100 14.38 20.04 10.87
CA PRO A 100 15.02 20.70 12.00
C PRO A 100 14.59 20.03 13.31
N ARG A 101 15.55 19.80 14.21
CA ARG A 101 15.35 19.21 15.55
C ARG A 101 14.56 20.12 16.47
#